data_AF-A0A0D0CMJ5-F1
#
_entry.id   AF-A0A0D0CMJ5-F1
#
_cell.length_a   1.000
_cell.length_b   1.000
_cell.length_c   1.000
_cell.angle_alpha   90.00
_cell.angle_beta   90.00
_cell.angle_gamma   90.00
#
_symmetry.space_group_name_H-M   'P 1'
#
loop_
_entity.id
_entity.type
_entity.pdbx_description
1 polymer ?
#
loop_
_entity_poly.entity_id
_entity_poly.type
_entity_poly.pdbx_seq_one_letter_code
_entity_poly.pdbx_strand_id
1 'polypeptide(L)'
;AYKSHLNSYLDFCLLHHFDINPRHIIFLCHLYSHHIEPHSVVSYLMGIIHNLEPPFPHAHLSHNSCLVTRTLQGCLHRLSMPTTQKSALTHDHLLQAVLQTPTPLSHDNLLFLAQLHTGFFALLCLGELVISEQLLCGIPLWFLIAPLYSVAAASSCHFLSHPFHYRSLCM
;
A
#
# COMPACT_ATOMS: atom_id res chain seq x y z
N ALA A 1 12.75 -11.13 -6.07
CA ALA A 1 11.94 -11.95 -5.16
C ALA A 1 10.48 -11.87 -5.58
N TYR A 2 9.98 -12.77 -6.44
CA TYR A 2 8.56 -12.87 -6.85
C TYR A 2 8.23 -14.23 -7.51
N LYS A 3 8.94 -15.31 -7.15
CA LYS A 3 8.70 -16.66 -7.72
C LYS A 3 7.51 -17.39 -7.08
N SER A 4 7.09 -16.97 -5.88
CA SER A 4 5.96 -17.58 -5.16
C SER A 4 4.67 -17.51 -5.97
N HIS A 5 4.36 -16.36 -6.58
CA HIS A 5 3.14 -16.17 -7.36
C HIS A 5 3.10 -17.06 -8.61
N LEU A 6 4.24 -17.21 -9.28
CA LEU A 6 4.36 -18.10 -10.44
C LEU A 6 4.14 -19.56 -10.02
N ASN A 7 4.76 -20.00 -8.92
CA ASN A 7 4.57 -21.37 -8.43
C ASN A 7 3.10 -21.65 -8.12
N SER A 8 2.38 -20.71 -7.47
CA SER A 8 0.94 -20.86 -7.23
C SER A 8 0.12 -21.00 -8.51
N TYR A 9 0.50 -20.31 -9.58
CA TYR A 9 -0.12 -20.46 -10.90
C TYR A 9 0.20 -21.81 -11.55
N LEU A 10 1.44 -22.29 -11.43
CA LEU A 10 1.85 -23.60 -11.94
C LEU A 10 1.11 -24.73 -11.20
N ASP A 11 1.02 -24.65 -9.88
CA ASP A 11 0.29 -25.60 -9.04
C ASP A 11 -1.20 -25.63 -9.42
N PHE A 12 -1.81 -24.46 -9.67
CA PHE A 12 -3.16 -24.35 -10.18
C PHE A 12 -3.31 -25.05 -11.54
N CYS A 13 -2.41 -24.80 -12.48
CA CYS A 13 -2.46 -25.44 -13.80
C CYS A 13 -2.31 -26.97 -13.68
N LEU A 14 -1.40 -27.44 -12.82
CA LEU A 14 -1.20 -28.87 -12.56
C LEU A 14 -2.43 -29.53 -11.94
N LEU A 15 -3.05 -28.88 -10.94
CA LEU A 15 -4.22 -29.40 -10.24
C LEU A 15 -5.46 -29.47 -11.13
N HIS A 16 -5.60 -28.53 -12.08
CA HIS A 16 -6.73 -28.46 -13.01
C HIS A 16 -6.44 -29.07 -14.39
N HIS A 17 -5.27 -29.69 -14.57
CA HIS A 17 -4.82 -30.24 -15.86
C HIS A 17 -4.83 -29.23 -17.02
N PHE A 18 -4.50 -27.97 -16.74
CA PHE A 18 -4.36 -26.92 -17.74
C PHE A 18 -2.92 -26.81 -18.25
N ASP A 19 -2.77 -26.32 -19.49
CA ASP A 19 -1.47 -25.88 -19.98
C ASP A 19 -1.05 -24.56 -19.30
N ILE A 20 0.25 -24.26 -19.36
CA ILE A 20 0.85 -23.06 -18.76
C ILE A 20 0.62 -21.86 -19.69
N ASN A 21 -0.63 -21.63 -20.12
CA ASN A 21 -0.98 -20.57 -21.04
C ASN A 21 -1.67 -19.41 -20.30
N PRO A 22 -1.24 -18.14 -20.49
CA PRO A 22 -1.80 -17.00 -19.77
C PRO A 22 -3.32 -16.79 -19.94
N ARG A 23 -3.98 -17.46 -20.90
CA ARG A 23 -5.44 -17.48 -21.03
C ARG A 23 -6.17 -18.03 -19.80
N HIS A 24 -5.56 -18.93 -19.04
CA HIS A 24 -6.18 -19.55 -17.87
C HIS A 24 -6.20 -18.66 -16.61
N ILE A 25 -5.59 -17.48 -16.68
CA ILE A 25 -5.51 -16.52 -15.58
C ILE A 25 -6.89 -16.06 -15.10
N ILE A 26 -7.91 -16.06 -15.96
CA ILE A 26 -9.28 -15.72 -15.55
C ILE A 26 -9.85 -16.67 -14.49
N PHE A 27 -9.60 -17.97 -14.62
CA PHE A 27 -10.10 -18.97 -13.69
C PHE A 27 -9.40 -18.83 -12.34
N LEU A 28 -8.08 -18.58 -12.37
CA LEU A 28 -7.31 -18.29 -11.16
C LEU A 28 -7.81 -17.00 -10.48
N CYS A 29 -8.08 -15.94 -11.26
CA CYS A 29 -8.63 -14.69 -10.75
C CYS A 29 -9.94 -14.92 -10.00
N HIS A 30 -10.89 -15.65 -10.59
CA HIS A 30 -12.17 -15.94 -9.96
C HIS A 30 -11.99 -16.76 -8.68
N LEU A 31 -11.22 -17.85 -8.75
CA LEU A 31 -10.96 -18.72 -7.61
C LEU A 31 -10.30 -17.95 -6.45
N TYR A 32 -9.24 -17.20 -6.74
CA TYR A 32 -8.48 -16.52 -5.69
C TYR A 32 -9.26 -15.36 -5.09
N SER A 33 -10.11 -14.68 -5.87
CA SER A 33 -10.96 -13.60 -5.33
C SER A 33 -11.95 -14.08 -4.25
N HIS A 34 -12.26 -15.39 -4.18
CA HIS A 34 -13.07 -15.96 -3.10
C HIS A 34 -12.26 -16.34 -1.86
N HIS A 35 -10.94 -16.50 -1.98
CA HIS A 35 -10.07 -16.99 -0.91
C HIS A 35 -9.17 -15.89 -0.32
N ILE A 36 -8.86 -14.86 -1.10
CA ILE A 36 -8.03 -13.72 -0.71
C ILE A 36 -8.67 -12.42 -1.19
N GLU A 37 -8.28 -11.30 -0.58
CA GLU A 37 -8.81 -9.98 -0.93
C GLU A 37 -8.62 -9.68 -2.42
N PRO A 38 -9.66 -9.22 -3.14
CA PRO A 38 -9.58 -9.00 -4.58
C PRO A 38 -8.53 -7.95 -4.98
N HIS A 39 -8.21 -6.97 -4.13
CA HIS A 39 -7.08 -6.06 -4.37
C HIS A 39 -5.72 -6.79 -4.36
N SER A 40 -5.54 -7.76 -3.46
CA SER A 40 -4.34 -8.59 -3.43
C SER A 40 -4.24 -9.49 -4.67
N VAL A 41 -5.38 -9.96 -5.20
CA VAL A 41 -5.43 -10.74 -6.44
C VAL A 41 -4.85 -9.96 -7.62
N VAL A 42 -5.19 -8.68 -7.78
CA VAL A 42 -4.66 -7.84 -8.87
C VAL A 42 -3.13 -7.79 -8.82
N SER A 43 -2.56 -7.51 -7.65
CA SER A 43 -1.10 -7.49 -7.45
C SER A 43 -0.46 -8.85 -7.71
N TYR A 44 -1.11 -9.94 -7.30
CA TYR A 44 -0.68 -11.30 -7.57
C TYR A 44 -0.62 -11.59 -9.08
N LEU A 45 -1.67 -11.25 -9.81
CA LEU A 45 -1.78 -11.47 -11.25
C LEU A 45 -0.71 -10.71 -12.03
N MET A 46 -0.44 -9.45 -11.67
CA MET A 46 0.63 -8.67 -12.28
C MET A 46 2.00 -9.36 -12.10
N GLY A 47 2.25 -9.93 -10.92
CA GLY A 47 3.45 -10.72 -10.66
C GLY A 47 3.54 -11.99 -11.51
N ILE A 48 2.42 -12.72 -11.69
CA ILE A 48 2.37 -13.92 -12.54
C ILE A 48 2.67 -13.56 -14.00
N ILE A 49 1.98 -12.55 -14.53
CA ILE A 49 2.16 -12.07 -15.91
C ILE A 49 3.60 -11.66 -16.16
N HIS A 50 4.20 -10.89 -15.25
CA HIS A 50 5.59 -10.45 -15.37
C HIS A 50 6.57 -11.64 -15.50
N ASN A 51 6.33 -12.73 -14.77
CA ASN A 51 7.15 -13.94 -14.86
C ASN A 51 6.83 -14.82 -16.08
N LEU A 52 5.62 -14.72 -16.64
CA LEU A 52 5.20 -15.43 -17.85
C LEU A 52 5.59 -14.69 -19.14
N GLU A 53 5.91 -13.40 -19.08
CA GLU A 53 6.28 -12.60 -20.26
C GLU A 53 7.53 -13.13 -21.02
N PRO A 54 8.59 -13.65 -20.37
CA PRO A 54 9.76 -14.17 -21.09
C PRO A 54 9.45 -15.36 -22.03
N PRO A 55 8.71 -16.41 -21.62
CA PRO A 55 8.30 -17.48 -22.53
C PRO A 55 7.07 -17.13 -23.38
N PHE A 56 6.22 -16.18 -22.96
CA PHE A 56 5.01 -15.77 -23.66
C PHE A 56 5.02 -14.26 -23.92
N PRO A 57 5.64 -13.81 -25.03
CA PRO A 57 5.54 -12.41 -25.42
C PRO A 57 4.05 -12.10 -25.61
N HIS A 58 3.55 -11.05 -24.97
CA HIS A 58 2.13 -10.68 -24.94
C HIS A 58 1.25 -11.38 -23.89
N ALA A 59 1.84 -12.01 -22.87
CA ALA A 59 1.06 -12.54 -21.72
C ALA A 59 0.15 -11.46 -21.10
N HIS A 60 0.64 -10.22 -21.01
CA HIS A 60 -0.12 -9.07 -20.51
C HIS A 60 -1.46 -8.82 -21.24
N LEU A 61 -1.62 -9.21 -22.51
CA LEU A 61 -2.89 -9.08 -23.23
C LEU A 61 -3.99 -9.94 -22.61
N SER A 62 -3.62 -11.10 -22.04
CA SER A 62 -4.59 -11.98 -21.37
C SER A 62 -5.12 -11.33 -20.09
N HIS A 63 -4.24 -10.68 -19.33
CA HIS A 63 -4.61 -9.90 -18.13
C HIS A 63 -5.46 -8.67 -18.46
N ASN A 64 -5.09 -7.96 -19.53
CA ASN A 64 -5.80 -6.75 -19.98
C ASN A 64 -7.03 -7.07 -20.84
N SER A 65 -7.37 -8.34 -21.00
CA SER A 65 -8.56 -8.74 -21.74
C SER A 65 -9.81 -8.22 -21.03
N CYS A 66 -10.80 -7.80 -21.81
CA CYS A 66 -12.05 -7.28 -21.28
C CYS A 66 -12.73 -8.25 -20.30
N LEU A 67 -12.56 -9.55 -20.53
CA LEU A 67 -13.10 -10.63 -19.70
C LEU A 67 -12.46 -10.65 -18.30
N VAL A 68 -11.13 -10.56 -18.21
CA VAL A 68 -10.41 -10.53 -16.92
C VAL A 68 -10.69 -9.22 -16.19
N THR A 69 -10.64 -8.07 -16.88
CA THR A 69 -10.88 -6.76 -16.27
C THR A 69 -12.29 -6.66 -15.69
N ARG A 70 -13.33 -7.07 -16.44
CA ARG A 70 -14.71 -7.06 -15.95
C ARG A 70 -14.93 -8.04 -14.79
N THR A 71 -14.28 -9.21 -14.85
CA THR A 71 -14.36 -10.20 -13.77
C THR A 71 -13.72 -9.65 -12.49
N LEU A 72 -12.52 -9.08 -12.57
CA LEU A 72 -11.85 -8.42 -11.45
C LEU A 72 -12.69 -7.28 -10.88
N GLN A 73 -13.26 -6.43 -11.74
CA GLN A 73 -14.12 -5.33 -11.30
C GLN A 73 -15.36 -5.86 -10.56
N GLY A 74 -15.99 -6.92 -11.05
CA GLY A 74 -17.12 -7.58 -10.38
C GLY A 74 -16.71 -8.22 -9.06
N CYS A 75 -15.55 -8.87 -9.00
CA CYS A 75 -14.98 -9.44 -7.78
C CYS A 75 -14.65 -8.36 -6.75
N LEU A 76 -14.01 -7.25 -7.16
CA LEU A 76 -13.77 -6.09 -6.30
C LEU A 76 -15.11 -5.58 -5.75
N HIS A 77 -16.09 -5.30 -6.59
CA HIS A 77 -17.37 -4.77 -6.12
C HIS A 77 -18.14 -5.72 -5.17
N ARG A 78 -18.05 -7.03 -5.37
CA ARG A 78 -18.83 -8.02 -4.59
C ARG A 78 -18.10 -8.54 -3.35
N LEU A 79 -16.78 -8.63 -3.41
CA LEU A 79 -15.94 -9.34 -2.44
C LEU A 79 -14.92 -8.41 -1.75
N SER A 80 -14.80 -7.14 -2.16
CA SER A 80 -13.98 -6.19 -1.41
C SER A 80 -14.52 -6.05 0.00
N MET A 81 -13.65 -6.28 0.97
CA MET A 81 -13.92 -5.87 2.34
C MET A 81 -13.95 -4.34 2.39
N PRO A 82 -14.78 -3.74 3.27
CA PRO A 82 -14.67 -2.32 3.53
C PRO A 82 -13.24 -2.03 3.95
N THR A 83 -12.62 -1.02 3.32
CA THR A 83 -11.27 -0.60 3.66
C THR A 83 -11.27 -0.23 5.15
N THR A 84 -10.39 -0.84 5.94
CA THR A 84 -10.18 -0.45 7.34
C THR A 84 -9.46 0.91 7.34
N GLN A 85 -10.24 1.97 7.14
CA GLN A 85 -9.71 3.32 7.22
C GLN A 85 -9.29 3.58 8.66
N LYS A 86 -8.04 4.00 8.86
CA LYS A 86 -7.61 4.57 10.14
C LYS A 86 -8.56 5.71 10.49
N SER A 87 -9.02 5.76 11.75
CA SER A 87 -9.89 6.84 12.21
C SER A 87 -9.25 8.19 11.88
N ALA A 88 -10.09 9.15 11.46
CA ALA A 88 -9.60 10.50 11.17
C ALA A 88 -8.91 11.07 12.42
N LEU A 89 -7.78 11.74 12.22
CA LEU A 89 -7.19 12.56 13.27
C LEU A 89 -8.22 13.64 13.64
N THR A 90 -8.44 13.86 14.93
CA THR A 90 -9.43 14.82 15.43
C THR A 90 -8.72 15.80 16.34
N HIS A 91 -9.38 16.91 16.66
CA HIS A 91 -8.86 17.88 17.60
C HIS A 91 -8.55 17.25 18.98
N ASP A 92 -9.36 16.28 19.43
CA ASP A 92 -9.14 15.59 20.70
C ASP A 92 -7.83 14.80 20.71
N HIS A 93 -7.47 14.20 19.58
CA HIS A 93 -6.19 13.52 19.43
C HIS A 93 -5.00 14.49 19.55
N LEU A 94 -5.12 15.73 19.06
CA LEU A 94 -4.09 16.76 19.23
C LEU A 94 -3.94 17.18 20.69
N LEU A 95 -5.06 17.42 21.37
CA LEU A 95 -5.06 17.77 22.78
C LEU A 95 -4.42 16.65 23.60
N GLN A 96 -4.77 15.40 23.31
CA GLN A 96 -4.18 14.24 23.96
C GLN A 96 -2.67 14.16 23.73
N ALA A 97 -2.17 14.45 22.52
CA ALA A 97 -0.74 14.47 22.24
C ALA A 97 0.01 15.50 23.12
N VAL A 98 -0.56 16.70 23.29
CA VAL A 98 0.01 17.73 24.18
C VAL A 98 0.02 17.25 25.63
N LEU A 99 -1.09 16.69 26.12
CA LEU A 99 -1.23 16.23 27.51
C LEU A 99 -0.33 15.03 27.84
N GLN A 100 -0.04 14.18 26.86
CA GLN A 100 0.81 13.00 27.03
C GLN A 100 2.30 13.30 26.85
N THR A 101 2.67 14.53 26.50
CA THR A 101 4.06 14.90 26.28
C THR A 101 4.82 15.03 27.61
N PRO A 102 5.94 14.30 27.80
CA PRO A 102 6.70 14.35 29.04
C PRO A 102 7.25 15.74 29.34
N THR A 103 7.26 16.11 30.62
CA THR A 103 7.92 17.30 31.14
C THR A 103 9.23 16.92 31.85
N PRO A 104 10.37 17.59 31.59
CA PRO A 104 10.52 18.78 30.75
C PRO A 104 10.44 18.48 29.25
N LEU A 105 9.90 19.43 28.48
CA LEU A 105 9.79 19.29 27.03
C LEU A 105 11.18 19.28 26.39
N SER A 106 11.52 18.17 25.75
CA SER A 106 12.68 18.10 24.86
C SER A 106 12.40 18.88 23.57
N HIS A 107 13.48 19.25 22.87
CA HIS A 107 13.38 19.86 21.55
C HIS A 107 12.59 18.98 20.56
N ASP A 108 12.85 17.67 20.57
CA ASP A 108 12.18 16.71 19.68
C ASP A 108 10.67 16.64 19.94
N ASN A 109 10.25 16.72 21.22
CA ASN A 109 8.84 16.74 21.58
C ASN A 109 8.15 18.02 21.09
N LEU A 110 8.81 19.18 21.22
CA LEU A 110 8.31 20.46 20.70
C LEU A 110 8.20 20.44 19.18
N LEU A 111 9.22 19.90 18.50
CA LEU A 111 9.24 19.79 17.05
C LEU A 111 8.11 18.88 16.54
N PHE A 112 7.93 17.72 17.18
CA PHE A 112 6.85 16.78 16.85
C PHE A 112 5.46 17.43 17.01
N LEU A 113 5.21 18.11 18.14
CA LEU A 113 3.92 18.79 18.36
C LEU A 113 3.70 19.91 17.35
N ALA A 114 4.73 20.70 17.05
CA ALA A 114 4.65 21.77 16.05
C ALA A 114 4.31 21.20 14.66
N GLN A 115 4.97 20.11 14.24
CA GLN A 115 4.69 19.45 12.97
C GLN A 115 3.30 18.82 12.93
N LEU A 116 2.86 18.16 14.01
CA LEU A 116 1.54 17.55 14.11
C LEU A 116 0.41 18.60 14.01
N HIS A 117 0.53 19.71 14.73
CA HIS A 117 -0.44 20.80 14.68
C HIS A 117 -0.42 21.50 13.31
N THR A 118 0.75 21.79 12.76
CA THR A 118 0.88 22.42 11.44
C THR A 118 0.28 21.54 10.35
N GLY A 119 0.59 20.24 10.36
CA GLY A 119 0.03 19.26 9.43
C GLY A 119 -1.50 19.16 9.51
N PHE A 120 -2.05 19.14 10.73
CA PHE A 120 -3.50 19.07 10.93
C PHE A 120 -4.23 20.33 10.47
N PHE A 121 -3.76 21.52 10.86
CA PHE A 121 -4.46 22.78 10.54
C PHE A 121 -4.25 23.23 9.10
N ALA A 122 -3.06 23.00 8.54
CA ALA A 122 -2.77 23.34 7.14
C ALA A 122 -3.14 22.19 6.16
N LEU A 123 -3.64 21.06 6.68
CA LEU A 123 -3.99 19.86 5.90
C LEU A 123 -2.81 19.32 5.07
N LEU A 124 -1.58 19.47 5.58
CA LEU A 124 -0.36 19.07 4.87
C LEU A 124 -0.12 17.57 4.98
N CYS A 125 0.37 16.99 3.90
CA CYS A 125 0.87 15.61 3.92
C CYS A 125 2.22 15.55 4.66
N LEU A 126 2.56 14.40 5.25
CA LEU A 126 3.83 14.23 5.98
C LEU A 126 5.05 14.56 5.10
N GLY A 127 4.98 14.28 3.80
CA GLY A 127 6.04 14.64 2.85
C GLY A 127 6.26 16.14 2.73
N GLU A 128 5.20 16.94 2.86
CA GLU A 128 5.28 18.41 2.75
C GLU A 128 5.86 19.04 4.02
N LEU A 129 5.68 18.42 5.19
CA LEU A 129 6.24 18.89 6.47
C LEU A 129 7.76 18.68 6.60
N VAL A 130 8.34 17.82 5.76
CA VAL A 130 9.77 17.45 5.83
C VAL A 130 10.59 18.20 4.78
N ILE A 131 9.95 18.77 3.76
CA ILE A 131 10.64 19.53 2.73
C ILE A 131 10.92 20.95 3.24
N SER A 132 12.20 21.31 3.27
CA SER A 132 12.61 22.70 3.52
C SER A 132 12.18 23.59 2.35
N GLU A 133 11.68 24.80 2.64
CA GLU A 133 11.24 25.83 1.67
C GLU A 133 12.18 26.01 0.47
N GLN A 134 13.49 25.82 0.67
CA GLN A 134 14.51 25.93 -0.38
C GLN A 134 14.41 24.87 -1.48
N LEU A 135 13.80 23.71 -1.21
CA LEU A 135 13.72 22.57 -2.14
C LEU A 135 12.36 22.50 -2.86
N LEU A 136 11.37 23.26 -2.41
CA LEU A 136 10.01 23.25 -2.96
C LEU A 136 9.92 23.86 -4.38
N CYS A 137 10.88 24.71 -4.74
CA CYS A 137 10.91 25.43 -6.01
C CYS A 137 11.24 24.54 -7.24
N GLY A 138 11.58 23.26 -7.05
CA GLY A 138 12.06 22.39 -8.13
C GLY A 138 11.42 21.00 -8.23
N ILE A 139 10.49 20.63 -7.34
CA ILE A 139 9.95 19.27 -7.27
C ILE A 139 8.47 19.27 -7.66
N PRO A 140 8.05 18.47 -8.66
CA PRO A 140 6.64 18.35 -9.02
C PRO A 140 5.81 17.73 -7.89
N LEU A 141 4.62 18.29 -7.62
CA LEU A 141 3.71 17.86 -6.56
C LEU A 141 3.41 16.35 -6.56
N TRP A 142 3.44 15.68 -7.72
CA TRP A 142 3.19 14.23 -7.82
C TRP A 142 4.32 13.35 -7.29
N PHE A 143 5.54 13.88 -7.10
CA PHE A 143 6.65 13.17 -6.44
C PHE A 143 6.49 13.08 -4.92
N LEU A 144 5.67 13.96 -4.34
CA LEU A 144 5.33 14.04 -2.92
C LEU A 144 4.20 13.08 -2.51
N ILE A 145 3.45 12.52 -3.48
CA ILE A 145 2.30 11.63 -3.29
C ILE A 145 2.74 10.14 -3.28
N ALA A 146 3.88 9.83 -2.65
CA ALA A 146 4.22 8.45 -2.28
C ALA A 146 3.47 8.07 -0.98
N PRO A 147 3.21 6.78 -0.72
CA PRO A 147 1.96 6.30 -0.11
C PRO A 147 1.62 7.05 1.17
N LEU A 148 0.38 7.54 1.26
CA LEU A 148 -0.22 8.21 2.41
C LEU A 148 0.24 7.62 3.75
N TYR A 149 1.26 8.23 4.35
CA TYR A 149 1.67 7.92 5.71
C TYR A 149 0.54 8.36 6.64
N SER A 150 -0.22 7.40 7.15
CA SER A 150 -1.33 7.68 8.05
C SER A 150 -0.86 7.57 9.50
N VAL A 151 -0.91 8.67 10.24
CA VAL A 151 -0.78 8.67 11.71
C VAL A 151 -2.06 8.06 12.29
N ALA A 152 -1.95 6.98 13.04
CA ALA A 152 -3.07 6.37 13.75
C ALA A 152 -2.84 6.50 15.25
N ALA A 153 -3.85 6.97 15.98
CA ALA A 153 -3.87 6.90 17.43
C ALA A 153 -4.23 5.47 17.85
N ALA A 154 -3.28 4.73 18.42
CA ALA A 154 -3.54 3.46 19.09
C ALA A 154 -3.42 3.68 20.61
N SER A 155 -4.34 3.08 21.38
CA SER A 155 -4.65 3.39 22.78
C SER A 155 -3.54 3.18 23.83
N SER A 156 -2.28 3.00 23.44
CA SER A 156 -1.15 3.04 24.37
C SER A 156 0.20 3.42 23.76
N CYS A 157 0.32 3.62 22.43
CA CYS A 157 1.58 3.98 21.78
C CYS A 157 1.32 4.77 20.50
N HIS A 158 1.81 6.01 20.43
CA HIS A 158 1.90 6.75 19.17
C HIS A 158 3.13 6.23 18.42
N PHE A 159 2.93 5.42 17.38
CA PHE A 159 4.04 4.88 16.58
C PHE A 159 3.97 5.48 15.16
N LEU A 160 4.98 6.30 14.82
CA LEU A 160 5.28 6.60 13.43
C LEU A 160 5.96 5.38 12.82
N SER A 161 5.25 4.63 11.99
CA SER A 161 5.86 3.56 11.19
C SER A 161 6.56 4.19 9.97
N HIS A 162 7.86 4.47 10.11
CA HIS A 162 8.74 4.79 8.98
C HIS A 162 9.23 3.49 8.31
N PRO A 163 8.96 3.23 7.02
CA PRO A 163 9.51 2.07 6.31
C PRO A 163 10.90 2.34 5.69
N PHE A 164 11.56 3.45 6.03
CA PHE A 164 12.91 3.75 5.53
C PHE A 164 13.93 3.79 6.66
N HIS A 165 14.26 2.62 7.21
CA HIS A 165 15.54 2.38 7.85
C HIS A 165 16.39 1.49 6.94
N TYR A 166 16.96 2.06 5.88
CA TYR A 166 18.17 1.52 5.29
C TYR A 166 19.35 2.10 6.08
N ARG A 167 19.67 1.47 7.21
CA ARG A 167 21.01 1.52 7.80
C ARG A 167 21.16 0.33 8.73
N SER A 168 21.88 -0.66 8.20
CA SER A 168 22.59 -1.67 8.97
C SER A 168 23.52 -0.96 9.96
N LEU A 169 23.24 -1.08 11.25
CA LEU A 169 24.23 -0.92 12.30
C LEU A 169 24.05 -2.09 13.25
N CYS A 170 24.97 -3.04 13.14
CA CYS A 170 25.18 -4.08 14.12
C CYS A 170 25.52 -3.44 15.46
N MET A 171 24.83 -3.86 16.51
CA MET A 171 25.42 -4.18 17.80
C MET A 171 24.86 -5.53 18.24
#